data_AF-A0A2K5QCC7-F1
#
_entry.id   AF-A0A2K5QCC7-F1
#
_cell.length_a   1.000
_cell.length_b   1.000
_cell.length_c   1.000
_cell.angle_alpha   90.00
_cell.angle_beta   90.00
_cell.angle_gamma   90.00
#
_symmetry.space_group_name_H-M   'P 1'
#
loop_
_entity.id
_entity.type
_entity.pdbx_description
1 polymer ?
#
loop_
_entity_poly.entity_id
_entity_poly.type
_entity_poly.pdbx_seq_one_letter_code
_entity_poly.pdbx_strand_id
1 'polypeptide(L)'
;MASPQPCRPQHGRCGSLPLPERPLQVKVVGLFSCPNFQIAKSAAENLKNNHPSKFEDPILVPLQEFAWHQYLQEKKRELKNETWEYSSSVISFVNGQLLGDALDLQKWAHEVWDIVDVKPSALYDALTEDFSTKFLRDTKHNFVFLDICIDSSPIGRLIFELYCDVCPKTCKNFQVLCTGKAGFSQSGIRLHYKDSIFHRIVRNGWIQGGDIVSGKGDNGESIYGPTFEDENFSVPHNKRGVLGMANKGRHSNGSQFYITLQATPYLDRKFVAFGQLIEGTEVLKQLELVPTENERPIPMCRITDSGDPYA
;
A
#
# COMPACT_ATOMS: atom_id res chain seq x y z
N MET A 1 -13.15 71.38 48.91
CA MET A 1 -13.78 70.64 47.80
C MET A 1 -12.71 69.77 47.15
N ALA A 2 -12.81 68.46 47.34
CA ALA A 2 -11.94 67.37 46.85
C ALA A 2 -12.72 66.09 47.21
N SER A 3 -12.86 64.99 46.48
CA SER A 3 -12.45 64.47 45.17
C SER A 3 -13.41 63.27 44.87
N PRO A 4 -13.43 62.65 43.68
CA PRO A 4 -14.51 61.75 43.24
C PRO A 4 -14.30 60.26 43.61
N GLN A 5 -15.37 59.45 43.59
CA GLN A 5 -15.33 57.98 43.61
C GLN A 5 -16.01 57.38 42.36
N PRO A 6 -15.57 56.20 41.86
CA PRO A 6 -15.91 55.69 40.53
C PRO A 6 -17.04 54.65 40.53
N CYS A 7 -17.82 54.64 39.44
CA CYS A 7 -18.83 53.62 39.14
C CYS A 7 -18.19 52.24 38.89
N ARG A 8 -18.81 51.19 39.45
CA ARG A 8 -18.47 49.78 39.21
C ARG A 8 -18.79 49.36 37.76
N PRO A 9 -17.94 48.59 37.08
CA PRO A 9 -18.30 47.96 35.81
C PRO A 9 -19.15 46.70 36.04
N GLN A 10 -20.18 46.55 35.21
CA GLN A 10 -21.09 45.41 35.16
C GLN A 10 -20.36 44.14 34.69
N HIS A 11 -20.71 43.00 35.25
CA HIS A 11 -20.27 41.67 34.83
C HIS A 11 -20.64 41.41 33.36
N GLY A 12 -19.63 41.40 32.49
CA GLY A 12 -19.74 40.87 31.14
C GLY A 12 -19.92 39.35 31.20
N ARG A 13 -21.03 38.87 30.63
CA ARG A 13 -21.29 37.44 30.41
C ARG A 13 -20.17 36.84 29.57
N CYS A 14 -19.63 35.73 30.04
CA CYS A 14 -18.71 34.86 29.31
C CYS A 14 -19.40 34.43 28.01
N GLY A 15 -18.92 34.93 26.87
CA GLY A 15 -19.38 34.52 25.56
C GLY A 15 -18.87 33.11 25.29
N SER A 16 -19.78 32.14 25.25
CA SER A 16 -19.53 30.86 24.61
C SER A 16 -19.05 31.11 23.19
N LEU A 17 -17.88 30.59 22.83
CA LEU A 17 -17.41 30.54 21.45
C LEU A 17 -18.54 30.01 20.54
N PRO A 18 -18.79 30.61 19.37
CA PRO A 18 -19.83 30.13 18.47
C PRO A 18 -19.54 28.68 18.13
N LEU A 19 -20.54 27.82 18.33
CA LEU A 19 -20.47 26.44 17.86
C LEU A 19 -20.20 26.48 16.34
N PRO A 20 -19.31 25.63 15.81
CA PRO A 20 -19.01 25.64 14.39
C PRO A 20 -20.30 25.49 13.57
N GLU A 21 -20.50 26.37 12.58
CA GLU A 21 -21.73 26.44 11.76
C GLU A 21 -21.99 25.15 10.96
N ARG A 22 -21.01 24.26 10.87
CA ARG A 22 -21.09 22.93 10.27
C ARG A 22 -20.41 21.88 11.15
N PRO A 23 -20.89 20.63 11.17
CA PRO A 23 -20.21 19.55 11.87
C PRO A 23 -18.78 19.38 11.35
N LEU A 24 -17.85 19.08 12.25
CA LEU A 24 -16.46 18.80 11.92
C LEU A 24 -16.33 17.44 11.25
N GLN A 25 -15.48 17.34 10.24
CA GLN A 25 -15.14 16.08 9.60
C GLN A 25 -13.72 15.69 9.95
N VAL A 26 -13.57 14.57 10.67
CA VAL A 26 -12.28 13.96 10.96
C VAL A 26 -11.94 12.98 9.86
N LYS A 27 -10.73 13.07 9.32
CA LYS A 27 -10.20 12.11 8.35
C LYS A 27 -8.92 11.49 8.89
N VAL A 28 -8.85 10.16 8.88
CA VAL A 28 -7.70 9.38 9.32
C VAL A 28 -7.18 8.59 8.13
N VAL A 29 -5.91 8.76 7.78
CA VAL A 29 -5.24 8.02 6.70
C VAL A 29 -4.01 7.36 7.28
N GLY A 30 -3.85 6.05 7.13
CA GLY A 30 -2.72 5.36 7.75
C GLY A 30 -2.57 3.90 7.36
N LEU A 31 -1.45 3.31 7.80
CA LEU A 31 -1.16 1.89 7.69
C LEU A 31 -2.13 1.08 8.54
N PHE A 32 -3.00 0.29 7.90
CA PHE A 32 -4.01 -0.46 8.65
C PHE A 32 -3.43 -1.53 9.56
N SER A 33 -2.22 -2.01 9.25
CA SER A 33 -1.47 -3.02 10.00
C SER A 33 -0.70 -2.44 11.19
N CYS A 34 -0.83 -1.14 11.47
CA CYS A 34 -0.20 -0.49 12.60
C CYS A 34 -1.22 -0.12 13.70
N PRO A 35 -0.90 -0.31 14.99
CA PRO A 35 -1.75 0.09 16.10
C PRO A 35 -2.17 1.56 16.08
N ASN A 36 -1.28 2.45 15.63
CA ASN A 36 -1.57 3.88 15.52
C ASN A 36 -2.79 4.19 14.65
N PHE A 37 -3.06 3.38 13.60
CA PHE A 37 -4.26 3.57 12.80
C PHE A 37 -5.52 3.23 13.61
N GLN A 38 -5.52 2.15 14.40
CA GLN A 38 -6.65 1.81 15.27
C GLN A 38 -6.83 2.82 16.40
N ILE A 39 -5.75 3.37 16.94
CA ILE A 39 -5.78 4.45 17.94
C ILE A 39 -6.47 5.68 17.35
N ALA A 40 -6.00 6.15 16.19
CA ALA A 40 -6.59 7.33 15.53
C ALA A 40 -8.04 7.09 15.11
N LYS A 41 -8.36 5.90 14.59
CA LYS A 41 -9.72 5.49 14.25
C LYS A 41 -10.63 5.53 15.47
N SER A 42 -10.22 4.91 16.58
CA SER A 42 -10.99 4.88 17.83
C SER A 42 -11.25 6.30 18.35
N ALA A 43 -10.25 7.18 18.31
CA ALA A 43 -10.42 8.59 18.68
C ALA A 43 -11.45 9.30 17.80
N ALA A 44 -11.38 9.12 16.47
CA ALA A 44 -12.32 9.70 15.52
C ALA A 44 -13.77 9.19 15.70
N GLU A 45 -13.93 7.88 15.92
CA GLU A 45 -15.24 7.26 16.19
C GLU A 45 -15.82 7.73 17.53
N ASN A 46 -15.00 7.85 18.58
CA ASN A 46 -15.45 8.37 19.88
C ASN A 46 -15.94 9.82 19.77
N LEU A 47 -15.29 10.67 18.99
CA LEU A 47 -15.74 12.05 18.72
C LEU A 47 -17.15 12.08 18.13
N LYS A 48 -17.41 11.25 17.10
CA LYS A 48 -18.73 11.13 16.49
C LYS A 48 -19.77 10.55 17.46
N ASN A 49 -19.43 9.50 18.20
CA ASN A 49 -20.36 8.81 19.09
C ASN A 49 -20.79 9.68 20.29
N ASN A 50 -19.86 10.44 20.88
CA ASN A 50 -20.16 11.31 22.02
C ASN A 50 -20.77 12.65 21.60
N HIS A 51 -20.42 13.16 20.41
CA HIS A 51 -20.90 14.45 19.91
C HIS A 51 -21.50 14.34 18.49
N PRO A 52 -22.61 13.60 18.30
CA PRO A 52 -23.11 13.22 16.97
C PRO A 52 -23.60 14.39 16.11
N SER A 53 -23.97 15.52 16.73
CA SER A 53 -24.36 16.76 16.04
C SER A 53 -23.19 17.69 15.73
N LYS A 54 -22.01 17.41 16.29
CA LYS A 54 -20.79 18.21 16.10
C LYS A 54 -19.82 17.59 15.12
N PHE A 55 -19.99 16.31 14.81
CA PHE A 55 -19.12 15.59 13.89
C PHE A 55 -19.91 14.92 12.78
N GLU A 56 -19.35 14.90 11.59
CA GLU A 56 -19.73 13.96 10.53
C GLU A 56 -19.16 12.57 10.82
N ASP A 57 -19.63 11.55 10.10
CA ASP A 57 -18.98 10.23 10.15
C ASP A 57 -17.51 10.35 9.73
N PRO A 58 -16.59 9.73 10.48
CA PRO A 58 -15.17 9.85 10.20
C PRO A 58 -14.81 9.21 8.86
N ILE A 59 -13.95 9.88 8.09
CA ILE A 59 -13.41 9.33 6.85
C ILE A 59 -12.16 8.52 7.20
N LEU A 60 -12.29 7.19 7.18
CA LEU A 60 -11.20 6.26 7.44
C LEU A 60 -10.62 5.76 6.12
N VAL A 61 -9.32 5.99 5.89
CA VAL A 61 -8.60 5.55 4.70
C VAL A 61 -7.48 4.59 5.12
N PRO A 62 -7.79 3.29 5.30
CA PRO A 62 -6.77 2.28 5.56
C PRO A 62 -5.92 2.08 4.29
N LEU A 63 -4.59 2.10 4.45
CA LEU A 63 -3.64 1.89 3.37
C LEU A 63 -2.69 0.73 3.68
N GLN A 64 -2.36 -0.06 2.66
CA GLN A 64 -1.25 -1.02 2.69
C GLN A 64 0.10 -0.28 2.71
N GLU A 65 1.18 -0.96 3.08
CA GLU A 65 2.54 -0.40 3.19
C GLU A 65 2.94 0.41 1.94
N PHE A 66 2.74 -0.20 0.77
CA PHE A 66 3.15 0.42 -0.49
C PHE A 66 2.33 1.68 -0.82
N ALA A 67 1.02 1.64 -0.62
CA ALA A 67 0.11 2.76 -0.86
C ALA A 67 0.35 3.90 0.15
N TRP A 68 0.67 3.57 1.40
CA TRP A 68 1.04 4.55 2.41
C TRP A 68 2.32 5.30 2.06
N HIS A 69 3.34 4.60 1.58
CA HIS A 69 4.57 5.25 1.17
C HIS A 69 4.36 6.23 0.00
N GLN A 70 3.54 5.84 -0.99
CA GLN A 70 3.13 6.75 -2.08
C GLN A 70 2.37 7.97 -1.54
N TYR A 71 1.38 7.73 -0.67
CA TYR A 71 0.59 8.80 -0.05
C TYR A 71 1.47 9.80 0.70
N LEU A 72 2.44 9.32 1.50
CA LEU A 72 3.38 10.17 2.21
C LEU A 72 4.24 11.03 1.28
N GLN A 73 4.73 10.45 0.17
CA GLN A 73 5.51 11.21 -0.81
C GLN A 73 4.70 12.34 -1.45
N GLU A 74 3.44 12.07 -1.79
CA GLU A 74 2.53 13.08 -2.33
C GLU A 74 2.23 14.17 -1.31
N LYS A 75 1.92 13.80 -0.06
CA LYS A 75 1.64 14.76 1.00
C LYS A 75 2.84 15.64 1.35
N LYS A 76 4.05 15.08 1.36
CA LYS A 76 5.29 15.86 1.54
C LYS A 76 5.45 16.94 0.46
N ARG A 77 5.07 16.65 -0.79
CA ARG A 77 5.13 17.62 -1.90
C ARG A 77 4.07 18.73 -1.75
N GLU A 78 2.88 18.38 -1.27
CA GLU A 78 1.79 19.35 -1.05
C GLU A 78 2.07 20.32 0.09
N LEU A 79 2.66 19.84 1.20
CA LEU A 79 2.88 20.60 2.42
C LEU A 79 4.16 21.48 2.42
N LYS A 80 4.85 21.62 1.27
CA LYS A 80 5.97 22.54 0.97
C LYS A 80 6.78 23.05 2.20
N ASN A 81 7.75 22.27 2.65
CA ASN A 81 8.75 22.61 3.68
C ASN A 81 8.27 22.77 5.13
N GLU A 82 6.98 22.58 5.43
CA GLU A 82 6.50 22.38 6.81
C GLU A 82 6.34 20.89 7.09
N THR A 83 7.38 20.06 6.94
CA THR A 83 7.35 18.73 7.56
C THR A 83 8.72 18.06 7.63
N TRP A 84 9.16 17.94 8.88
CA TRP A 84 9.91 16.86 9.51
C TRP A 84 9.76 15.47 8.82
N GLU A 85 10.69 14.55 9.09
CA GLU A 85 10.46 13.11 8.89
C GLU A 85 9.17 12.72 9.63
N TYR A 86 8.04 12.67 8.91
CA TYR A 86 6.83 12.07 9.43
C TYR A 86 7.12 10.57 9.60
N SER A 87 7.53 10.20 10.80
CA SER A 87 7.88 8.83 11.19
C SER A 87 6.66 8.02 11.63
N SER A 88 5.50 8.69 11.74
CA SER A 88 4.25 8.03 12.13
C SER A 88 3.63 7.25 10.97
N SER A 89 2.90 6.21 11.32
CA SER A 89 2.16 5.32 10.42
C SER A 89 0.73 5.81 10.12
N VAL A 90 0.35 6.99 10.62
CA VAL A 90 -0.98 7.60 10.41
C VAL A 90 -0.90 9.11 10.38
N ILE A 91 -1.79 9.74 9.60
CA ILE A 91 -2.02 11.19 9.56
C ILE A 91 -3.51 11.45 9.73
N SER A 92 -3.81 12.40 10.61
CA SER A 92 -5.16 12.86 10.96
C SER A 92 -5.40 14.28 10.45
N PHE A 93 -6.61 14.54 9.98
CA PHE A 93 -7.07 15.86 9.52
C PHE A 93 -8.41 16.22 10.15
N VAL A 94 -8.64 17.51 10.37
CA VAL A 94 -9.94 18.07 10.77
C VAL A 94 -10.35 19.12 9.74
N ASN A 95 -11.50 18.93 9.10
CA ASN A 95 -11.97 19.79 8.00
C ASN A 95 -10.92 20.03 6.90
N GLY A 96 -10.10 19.01 6.63
CA GLY A 96 -9.03 19.08 5.64
C GLY A 96 -7.73 19.74 6.10
N GLN A 97 -7.68 20.32 7.31
CA GLN A 97 -6.45 20.84 7.90
C GLN A 97 -5.69 19.73 8.62
N LEU A 98 -4.36 19.70 8.45
CA LEU A 98 -3.49 18.72 9.12
C LEU A 98 -3.58 18.91 10.63
N LEU A 99 -3.95 17.85 11.35
CA LEU A 99 -3.96 17.85 12.80
C LEU A 99 -2.64 17.28 13.35
N GLY A 100 -2.18 16.15 12.81
CA GLY A 100 -1.04 15.43 13.36
C GLY A 100 -1.20 13.92 13.24
N ASP A 101 -0.50 13.19 14.10
CA ASP A 101 -0.56 11.72 14.14
C ASP A 101 -1.72 11.19 15.01
N ALA A 102 -1.63 9.94 15.48
CA ALA A 102 -2.61 9.34 16.39
C ALA A 102 -2.65 10.04 17.75
N LEU A 103 -1.48 10.39 18.30
CA LEU A 103 -1.37 10.99 19.63
C LEU A 103 -1.86 12.44 19.59
N ASP A 104 -1.55 13.18 18.53
CA ASP A 104 -2.06 14.54 18.35
C ASP A 104 -3.58 14.56 18.24
N LEU A 105 -4.17 13.58 17.55
CA LEU A 105 -5.63 13.42 17.49
C LEU A 105 -6.23 13.10 18.87
N GLN A 106 -5.61 12.21 19.65
CA GLN A 106 -6.08 11.90 21.00
C GLN A 106 -5.98 13.10 21.93
N LYS A 107 -4.86 13.84 21.89
CA LYS A 107 -4.67 15.06 22.68
C LYS A 107 -5.74 16.10 22.34
N TRP A 108 -5.97 16.34 21.04
CA TRP A 108 -7.01 17.27 20.59
C TRP A 108 -8.42 16.84 21.03
N ALA A 109 -8.73 15.54 20.92
CA ALA A 109 -10.01 15.00 21.39
C ALA A 109 -10.20 15.17 22.91
N HIS A 110 -9.14 15.01 23.69
CA HIS A 110 -9.18 15.23 25.13
C HIS A 110 -9.34 16.71 25.48
N GLU A 111 -8.46 17.57 24.98
CA GLU A 111 -8.39 18.98 25.37
C GLU A 111 -9.60 19.79 24.91
N VAL A 112 -10.16 19.47 23.74
CA VAL A 112 -11.25 20.25 23.13
C VAL A 112 -12.62 19.64 23.39
N TRP A 113 -12.71 18.31 23.49
CA TRP A 113 -14.00 17.59 23.53
C TRP A 113 -14.20 16.73 24.78
N ASP A 114 -13.24 16.74 25.70
CA ASP A 114 -13.23 15.94 26.94
C ASP A 114 -13.41 14.43 26.68
N ILE A 115 -12.82 13.95 25.58
CA ILE A 115 -12.84 12.53 25.22
C ILE A 115 -11.51 11.89 25.58
N VAL A 116 -11.57 10.86 26.43
CA VAL A 116 -10.41 10.06 26.83
C VAL A 116 -10.60 8.63 26.36
N ASP A 117 -9.61 8.11 25.63
CA ASP A 117 -9.56 6.70 25.26
C ASP A 117 -8.68 5.92 26.23
N VAL A 118 -9.29 5.13 27.10
CA VAL A 118 -8.61 4.35 28.15
C VAL A 118 -8.25 2.92 27.71
N LYS A 119 -8.39 2.59 26.43
CA LYS A 119 -8.06 1.26 25.93
C LYS A 119 -6.56 0.97 26.11
N PRO A 120 -6.18 -0.21 26.63
CA PRO A 120 -4.77 -0.59 26.76
C PRO A 120 -4.14 -0.88 25.40
N SER A 121 -2.82 -0.74 25.28
CA SER A 121 -2.08 -1.02 24.04
C SER A 121 -2.39 -2.41 23.47
N ALA A 122 -2.43 -3.44 24.32
CA ALA A 122 -2.73 -4.81 23.91
C ALA A 122 -4.09 -4.97 23.21
N LEU A 123 -5.07 -4.12 23.56
CA LEU A 123 -6.35 -4.12 22.88
C LEU A 123 -6.23 -3.51 21.47
N TYR A 124 -5.41 -2.47 21.29
CA TYR A 124 -5.14 -1.93 19.95
C TYR A 124 -4.38 -2.91 19.07
N ASP A 125 -3.44 -3.67 19.64
CA ASP A 125 -2.74 -4.72 18.91
C ASP A 125 -3.73 -5.78 18.41
N ALA A 126 -4.62 -6.27 19.28
CA ALA A 126 -5.65 -7.23 18.92
C ALA A 126 -6.65 -6.67 17.88
N LEU A 127 -7.08 -5.42 18.02
CA LEU A 127 -7.95 -4.74 17.04
C LEU A 127 -7.24 -4.57 15.68
N THR A 128 -5.94 -4.33 15.69
CA THR A 128 -5.13 -4.19 14.47
C THR A 128 -5.05 -5.51 13.73
N GLU A 129 -4.82 -6.61 14.44
CA GLU A 129 -4.78 -7.96 13.87
C GLU A 129 -6.14 -8.37 13.28
N ASP A 130 -7.22 -8.16 14.03
CA ASP A 130 -8.59 -8.44 13.56
C ASP A 130 -8.94 -7.59 12.33
N PHE A 131 -8.67 -6.28 12.38
CA PHE A 131 -8.91 -5.38 11.27
C PHE A 131 -8.10 -5.76 10.03
N SER A 132 -6.82 -6.10 10.20
CA SER A 132 -5.94 -6.50 9.10
C SER A 132 -6.45 -7.77 8.43
N THR A 133 -6.79 -8.78 9.23
CA THR A 133 -7.31 -10.06 8.75
C THR A 133 -8.62 -9.87 8.00
N LYS A 134 -9.54 -9.09 8.57
CA LYS A 134 -10.84 -8.79 7.95
C LYS A 134 -10.67 -7.98 6.67
N PHE A 135 -9.83 -6.95 6.69
CA PHE A 135 -9.56 -6.10 5.52
C PHE A 135 -9.02 -6.92 4.36
N LEU A 136 -8.02 -7.77 4.59
CA LEU A 136 -7.45 -8.64 3.57
C LEU A 136 -8.48 -9.67 3.06
N ARG A 137 -9.26 -10.27 3.96
CA ARG A 137 -10.33 -11.22 3.58
C ARG A 137 -11.40 -10.57 2.71
N ASP A 138 -11.79 -9.34 3.03
CA ASP A 138 -12.86 -8.62 2.35
C ASP A 138 -12.46 -8.19 0.93
N THR A 139 -11.15 -8.10 0.62
CA THR A 139 -10.69 -7.85 -0.77
C THR A 139 -11.11 -8.96 -1.74
N LYS A 140 -11.34 -10.19 -1.25
CA LYS A 140 -11.57 -11.40 -2.08
C LYS A 140 -10.45 -11.67 -3.09
N HIS A 141 -9.30 -11.03 -2.92
CA HIS A 141 -8.13 -11.19 -3.74
C HIS A 141 -7.19 -12.22 -3.14
N ASN A 142 -6.39 -12.84 -4.00
CA ASN A 142 -5.34 -13.75 -3.55
C ASN A 142 -4.07 -12.96 -3.34
N PHE A 143 -3.28 -13.39 -2.36
CA PHE A 143 -1.98 -12.81 -2.07
C PHE A 143 -0.89 -13.82 -2.36
N VAL A 144 0.24 -13.35 -2.88
CA VAL A 144 1.43 -14.18 -3.13
C VAL A 144 2.67 -13.41 -2.72
N PHE A 145 3.73 -14.12 -2.37
CA PHE A 145 5.01 -13.50 -2.04
C PHE A 145 6.14 -13.98 -2.95
N LEU A 146 7.18 -13.15 -3.05
CA LEU A 146 8.49 -13.46 -3.61
C LEU A 146 9.56 -13.03 -2.59
N ASP A 147 10.39 -13.96 -2.12
CA ASP A 147 11.57 -13.68 -1.29
C ASP A 147 12.78 -13.40 -2.18
N ILE A 148 13.45 -12.29 -1.94
CA ILE A 148 14.45 -11.75 -2.84
C ILE A 148 15.84 -11.72 -2.19
N CYS A 149 16.83 -12.19 -2.95
CA CYS A 149 18.25 -11.96 -2.67
C CYS A 149 18.90 -11.17 -3.79
N ILE A 150 19.87 -10.34 -3.43
CA ILE A 150 20.88 -9.80 -4.35
C ILE A 150 22.17 -10.56 -4.07
N ASP A 151 22.67 -11.25 -5.10
CA ASP A 151 23.73 -12.26 -5.02
C ASP A 151 23.41 -13.36 -4.00
N SER A 152 24.01 -13.26 -2.81
CA SER A 152 23.82 -14.19 -1.68
C SER A 152 23.19 -13.51 -0.46
N SER A 153 22.86 -12.22 -0.55
CA SER A 153 22.32 -11.43 0.55
C SER A 153 20.80 -11.29 0.42
N PRO A 154 20.02 -11.85 1.36
CA PRO A 154 18.58 -11.60 1.43
C PRO A 154 18.31 -10.12 1.66
N ILE A 155 17.43 -9.53 0.84
CA ILE A 155 17.04 -8.12 0.96
C ILE A 155 15.60 -7.95 1.44
N GLY A 156 14.80 -9.03 1.42
CA GLY A 156 13.47 -9.05 1.99
C GLY A 156 12.45 -9.70 1.06
N ARG A 157 11.17 -9.45 1.35
CA ARG A 157 10.01 -10.03 0.69
C ARG A 157 9.21 -8.98 -0.07
N LEU A 158 8.69 -9.36 -1.23
CA LEU A 158 7.65 -8.64 -1.96
C LEU A 158 6.33 -9.40 -1.78
N ILE A 159 5.27 -8.72 -1.34
CA ILE A 159 3.91 -9.31 -1.29
C ILE A 159 3.02 -8.61 -2.30
N PHE A 160 2.33 -9.40 -3.11
CA PHE A 160 1.43 -8.92 -4.16
C PHE A 160 0.00 -9.30 -3.85
N GLU A 161 -0.91 -8.37 -4.14
CA GLU A 161 -2.33 -8.61 -4.28
C GLU A 161 -2.66 -8.88 -5.75
N LEU A 162 -3.41 -9.95 -6.01
CA LEU A 162 -3.83 -10.38 -7.34
C LEU A 162 -5.32 -10.08 -7.55
N TYR A 163 -5.66 -9.33 -8.59
CA TYR A 163 -7.03 -8.93 -8.92
C TYR A 163 -7.79 -10.06 -9.62
N CYS A 164 -8.06 -11.13 -8.87
CA CYS A 164 -8.68 -12.36 -9.38
C CYS A 164 -10.12 -12.18 -9.85
N ASP A 165 -10.79 -11.11 -9.44
CA ASP A 165 -12.11 -10.70 -9.90
C ASP A 165 -12.09 -10.11 -11.31
N VAL A 166 -10.99 -9.42 -11.68
CA VAL A 166 -10.81 -8.78 -12.99
C VAL A 166 -10.06 -9.68 -13.97
N CYS A 167 -8.98 -10.33 -13.53
CA CYS A 167 -8.10 -11.15 -14.37
C CYS A 167 -7.89 -12.57 -13.78
N PRO A 168 -8.95 -13.38 -13.58
CA PRO A 168 -8.86 -14.68 -12.91
C PRO A 168 -7.86 -15.64 -13.56
N LYS A 169 -7.81 -15.73 -14.90
CA LYS A 169 -6.93 -16.66 -15.61
C LYS A 169 -5.46 -16.26 -15.45
N THR A 170 -5.17 -14.98 -15.60
CA THR A 170 -3.82 -14.40 -15.45
C THR A 170 -3.34 -14.51 -14.00
N CYS A 171 -4.19 -14.17 -13.03
CA CYS A 171 -3.88 -14.30 -11.61
C CYS A 171 -3.61 -15.76 -11.23
N LYS A 172 -4.42 -16.69 -11.74
CA LYS A 172 -4.23 -18.13 -11.48
C LYS A 172 -2.90 -18.64 -12.02
N ASN A 173 -2.49 -18.18 -13.21
CA ASN A 173 -1.17 -18.49 -13.78
C ASN A 173 -0.06 -18.03 -12.83
N PHE A 174 -0.06 -16.76 -12.44
CA PHE A 174 0.96 -16.20 -11.57
C PHE A 174 0.99 -16.90 -10.20
N GLN A 175 -0.16 -17.12 -9.58
CA GLN A 175 -0.26 -17.78 -8.27
C GLN A 175 0.29 -19.22 -8.29
N VAL A 176 -0.06 -19.99 -9.33
CA VAL A 176 0.42 -21.37 -9.44
C VAL A 176 1.93 -21.40 -9.70
N LEU A 177 2.44 -20.45 -10.50
CA LEU A 177 3.88 -20.28 -10.70
C LEU A 177 4.58 -19.80 -9.42
N CYS A 178 3.95 -19.00 -8.55
CA CYS A 178 4.51 -18.68 -7.23
C CYS A 178 4.61 -19.92 -6.33
N THR A 179 3.58 -20.77 -6.33
CA THR A 179 3.51 -21.92 -5.39
C THR A 179 4.20 -23.17 -5.90
N GLY A 180 4.48 -23.27 -7.21
CA GLY A 180 5.04 -24.48 -7.82
C GLY A 180 4.09 -25.68 -7.84
N LYS A 181 2.81 -25.51 -7.47
CA LYS A 181 1.83 -26.61 -7.29
C LYS A 181 1.54 -27.39 -8.58
N ALA A 182 1.79 -26.80 -9.75
CA ALA A 182 1.63 -27.49 -11.04
C ALA A 182 2.77 -28.45 -11.39
N GLY A 183 3.90 -28.43 -10.66
CA GLY A 183 5.03 -29.30 -10.95
C GLY A 183 5.74 -28.95 -12.26
N PHE A 184 5.65 -29.82 -13.25
CA PHE A 184 6.34 -29.69 -14.54
C PHE A 184 5.34 -29.54 -15.69
N SER A 185 5.67 -28.71 -16.67
CA SER A 185 4.93 -28.61 -17.93
C SER A 185 5.12 -29.87 -18.78
N GLN A 186 4.32 -29.99 -19.85
CA GLN A 186 4.49 -31.08 -20.83
C GLN A 186 5.87 -31.05 -21.51
N SER A 187 6.48 -29.87 -21.58
CA SER A 187 7.83 -29.65 -22.13
C SER A 187 8.94 -29.94 -21.10
N GLY A 188 8.60 -30.42 -19.91
CA GLY A 188 9.55 -30.72 -18.84
C GLY A 188 10.08 -29.50 -18.09
N ILE A 189 9.48 -28.32 -18.27
CA ILE A 189 9.86 -27.10 -17.55
C ILE A 189 9.22 -27.10 -16.17
N ARG A 190 10.00 -26.83 -15.12
CA ARG A 190 9.45 -26.65 -13.77
C ARG A 190 8.65 -25.35 -13.70
N LEU A 191 7.36 -25.46 -13.44
CA LEU A 191 6.43 -24.32 -13.36
C LEU A 191 6.49 -23.66 -11.99
N HIS A 192 7.61 -22.99 -11.68
CA HIS A 192 7.84 -22.35 -10.39
C HIS A 192 8.77 -21.12 -10.52
N TYR A 193 8.45 -20.02 -9.83
CA TYR A 193 9.29 -18.82 -9.79
C TYR A 193 10.50 -18.94 -8.88
N LYS A 194 10.48 -19.83 -7.89
CA LYS A 194 11.66 -20.12 -7.07
C LYS A 194 12.88 -20.42 -7.95
N ASP A 195 13.99 -19.79 -7.59
CA ASP A 195 15.29 -19.80 -8.26
C ASP A 195 15.36 -19.05 -9.60
N SER A 196 14.25 -18.48 -10.10
CA SER A 196 14.29 -17.55 -11.23
C SER A 196 14.82 -16.17 -10.81
N ILE A 197 15.19 -15.35 -11.79
CA ILE A 197 15.84 -14.04 -11.55
C ILE A 197 15.06 -12.88 -12.16
N PHE A 198 15.31 -11.67 -11.64
CA PHE A 198 15.03 -10.45 -12.36
C PHE A 198 16.15 -10.22 -13.37
N HIS A 199 15.86 -10.46 -14.65
CA HIS A 199 16.85 -10.41 -15.73
C HIS A 199 16.95 -9.05 -16.41
N ARG A 200 16.01 -8.13 -16.14
CA ARG A 200 15.98 -6.79 -16.75
C ARG A 200 15.40 -5.74 -15.80
N ILE A 201 16.06 -4.60 -15.71
CA ILE A 201 15.69 -3.43 -14.92
C ILE A 201 15.76 -2.20 -15.83
N VAL A 202 14.59 -1.65 -16.15
CA VAL A 202 14.45 -0.40 -16.90
C VAL A 202 14.24 0.72 -15.90
N ARG A 203 15.28 1.55 -15.68
CA ARG A 203 15.21 2.70 -14.76
C ARG A 203 14.05 3.61 -15.16
N ASN A 204 13.28 4.08 -14.17
CA ASN A 204 12.07 4.87 -14.41
C ASN A 204 11.05 4.15 -15.33
N GLY A 205 11.06 2.82 -15.36
CA GLY A 205 10.17 2.00 -16.16
C GLY A 205 9.60 0.88 -15.30
N TRP A 206 10.22 -0.28 -15.38
CA TRP A 206 9.81 -1.49 -14.66
C TRP A 206 11.01 -2.40 -14.39
N ILE A 207 10.86 -3.30 -13.42
CA ILE A 207 11.73 -4.48 -13.26
C ILE A 207 11.00 -5.69 -13.83
N GLN A 208 11.72 -6.60 -14.48
CA GLN A 208 11.16 -7.76 -15.16
C GLN A 208 11.89 -9.04 -14.74
N GLY A 209 11.10 -10.08 -14.48
CA GLY A 209 11.59 -11.40 -14.10
C GLY A 209 10.67 -12.50 -14.62
N GLY A 210 10.79 -13.69 -14.05
CA GLY A 210 9.90 -14.81 -14.36
C GLY A 210 10.22 -15.59 -15.64
N ASP A 211 11.43 -15.43 -16.20
CA ASP A 211 11.98 -16.44 -17.12
C ASP A 211 12.45 -17.64 -16.27
N ILE A 212 11.54 -18.59 -16.08
CA ILE A 212 11.71 -19.80 -15.26
C ILE A 212 12.56 -20.89 -15.93
N VAL A 213 13.13 -20.60 -17.10
CA VAL A 213 13.90 -21.58 -17.89
C VAL A 213 15.38 -21.19 -17.93
N SER A 214 15.68 -19.96 -18.35
CA SER A 214 17.05 -19.55 -18.65
C SER A 214 17.52 -18.29 -17.94
N GLY A 215 16.59 -17.48 -17.40
CA GLY A 215 16.92 -16.17 -16.80
C GLY A 215 17.50 -15.15 -17.80
N LYS A 216 17.29 -15.34 -19.10
CA LYS A 216 17.77 -14.42 -20.16
C LYS A 216 16.68 -13.49 -20.65
N GLY A 217 15.42 -13.85 -20.44
CA GLY A 217 14.25 -13.09 -20.90
C GLY A 217 13.69 -13.60 -22.23
N ASP A 218 14.25 -14.67 -22.79
CA ASP A 218 13.79 -15.24 -24.06
C ASP A 218 12.78 -16.38 -23.87
N ASN A 219 12.70 -16.95 -22.67
CA ASN A 219 11.93 -18.15 -22.38
C ASN A 219 10.93 -17.96 -21.25
N GLY A 220 10.12 -18.98 -21.01
CA GLY A 220 9.06 -18.98 -20.01
C GLY A 220 7.86 -19.76 -20.52
N GLU A 221 7.10 -20.36 -19.61
CA GLU A 221 5.92 -21.15 -19.94
C GLU A 221 4.82 -20.87 -18.91
N SER A 222 3.58 -20.71 -19.38
CA SER A 222 2.43 -20.55 -18.49
C SER A 222 1.94 -21.91 -18.01
N ILE A 223 1.07 -21.92 -17.00
CA ILE A 223 0.42 -23.15 -16.55
C ILE A 223 -0.55 -23.74 -17.59
N TYR A 224 -0.85 -22.98 -18.66
CA TYR A 224 -1.76 -23.36 -19.75
C TYR A 224 -1.02 -23.82 -21.01
N GLY A 225 0.32 -23.88 -20.97
CA GLY A 225 1.19 -24.15 -22.13
C GLY A 225 2.13 -22.99 -22.44
N PRO A 226 2.80 -22.98 -23.61
CA PRO A 226 3.85 -22.02 -23.97
C PRO A 226 3.42 -20.56 -23.79
N THR A 227 2.21 -20.23 -24.24
CA THR A 227 1.63 -18.90 -24.08
C THR A 227 0.11 -18.97 -23.90
N PHE A 228 -0.48 -17.90 -23.35
CA PHE A 228 -1.92 -17.68 -23.28
C PHE A 228 -2.30 -16.25 -23.68
N GLU A 229 -3.59 -16.04 -23.90
CA GLU A 229 -4.16 -14.81 -24.43
C GLU A 229 -4.13 -13.64 -23.43
N ASP A 230 -4.08 -12.40 -23.94
CA ASP A 230 -4.42 -11.20 -23.16
C ASP A 230 -5.87 -11.29 -22.66
N GLU A 231 -6.05 -11.38 -21.35
CA GLU A 231 -7.37 -11.59 -20.73
C GLU A 231 -8.25 -10.33 -20.80
N ASN A 232 -7.74 -9.19 -20.30
CA ASN A 232 -8.32 -7.85 -20.52
C ASN A 232 -7.32 -6.75 -20.13
N PHE A 233 -7.72 -5.49 -20.31
CA PHE A 233 -6.89 -4.30 -20.04
C PHE A 233 -7.59 -3.31 -19.10
N SER A 234 -8.38 -3.81 -18.14
CA SER A 234 -9.18 -2.98 -17.24
C SER A 234 -8.35 -2.30 -16.15
N VAL A 235 -7.21 -2.89 -15.80
CA VAL A 235 -6.29 -2.38 -14.79
C VAL A 235 -5.28 -1.43 -15.46
N PRO A 236 -5.23 -0.14 -15.06
CA PRO A 236 -4.33 0.83 -15.66
C PRO A 236 -2.93 0.79 -15.06
N HIS A 237 -1.92 1.15 -15.86
CA HIS A 237 -0.53 1.33 -15.42
C HIS A 237 -0.28 2.74 -14.85
N ASN A 238 -1.13 3.17 -13.93
CA ASN A 238 -1.17 4.57 -13.47
C ASN A 238 -0.24 4.89 -12.28
N LYS A 239 0.46 3.89 -11.73
CA LYS A 239 1.29 4.06 -10.54
C LYS A 239 2.47 3.09 -10.51
N ARG A 240 3.41 3.34 -9.59
CA ARG A 240 4.47 2.40 -9.21
C ARG A 240 3.85 1.17 -8.53
N GLY A 241 4.47 0.00 -8.69
CA GLY A 241 4.10 -1.24 -8.02
C GLY A 241 3.03 -2.05 -8.75
N VAL A 242 2.60 -1.65 -9.95
CA VAL A 242 1.65 -2.42 -10.76
C VAL A 242 2.35 -3.68 -11.26
N LEU A 243 1.71 -4.83 -11.04
CA LEU A 243 2.16 -6.14 -11.51
C LEU A 243 1.47 -6.45 -12.85
N GLY A 244 2.27 -6.75 -13.88
CA GLY A 244 1.77 -7.04 -15.21
C GLY A 244 2.54 -8.14 -15.95
N MET A 245 1.92 -8.71 -16.97
CA MET A 245 2.50 -9.78 -17.79
C MET A 245 3.43 -9.20 -18.85
N ALA A 246 4.66 -9.69 -18.92
CA ALA A 246 5.51 -9.42 -20.07
C ALA A 246 5.08 -10.34 -21.22
N ASN A 247 5.01 -9.79 -22.43
CA ASN A 247 4.64 -10.53 -23.63
C ASN A 247 5.53 -10.13 -24.82
N LYS A 248 5.50 -10.93 -25.89
CA LYS A 248 6.21 -10.69 -27.17
C LYS A 248 5.25 -10.22 -28.26
N GLY A 249 4.21 -9.49 -27.86
CA GLY A 249 3.08 -9.11 -28.71
C GLY A 249 1.76 -9.69 -28.22
N ARG A 250 0.69 -9.39 -28.95
CA ARG A 250 -0.68 -9.73 -28.58
C ARG A 250 -0.83 -11.24 -28.33
N HIS A 251 -1.51 -11.59 -27.23
CA HIS A 251 -1.83 -12.97 -26.84
C HIS A 251 -0.61 -13.90 -26.71
N SER A 252 0.50 -13.39 -26.17
CA SER A 252 1.74 -14.16 -25.96
C SER A 252 2.23 -14.13 -24.51
N ASN A 253 1.31 -14.11 -23.54
CA ASN A 253 1.63 -14.12 -22.12
C ASN A 253 2.17 -15.50 -21.73
N GLY A 254 3.25 -15.55 -20.95
CA GLY A 254 3.88 -16.80 -20.50
C GLY A 254 4.02 -16.82 -18.97
N SER A 255 5.26 -17.00 -18.50
CA SER A 255 5.61 -16.86 -17.08
C SER A 255 6.24 -15.50 -16.74
N GLN A 256 6.77 -14.77 -17.71
CA GLN A 256 7.46 -13.51 -17.44
C GLN A 256 6.50 -12.41 -17.01
N PHE A 257 6.93 -11.62 -16.03
CA PHE A 257 6.15 -10.54 -15.44
C PHE A 257 7.04 -9.32 -15.22
N TYR A 258 6.41 -8.18 -14.98
CA TYR A 258 7.07 -6.96 -14.56
C TYR A 258 6.37 -6.28 -13.38
N ILE A 259 7.13 -5.47 -12.67
CA ILE A 259 6.66 -4.59 -11.59
C ILE A 259 7.03 -3.16 -11.99
N THR A 260 6.05 -2.27 -12.10
CA THR A 260 6.30 -0.89 -12.51
C THR A 260 7.06 -0.11 -11.44
N LEU A 261 8.03 0.71 -11.86
CA LEU A 261 8.78 1.61 -10.99
C LEU A 261 8.18 3.03 -10.95
N GLN A 262 7.29 3.33 -11.90
CA GLN A 262 6.50 4.56 -11.96
C GLN A 262 5.22 4.33 -12.79
N ALA A 263 4.38 5.36 -12.93
CA ALA A 263 3.28 5.33 -13.89
C ALA A 263 3.80 5.11 -15.32
N THR A 264 3.22 4.13 -16.02
CA THR A 264 3.62 3.71 -17.37
C THR A 264 2.39 3.55 -18.29
N PRO A 265 1.56 4.60 -18.47
CA PRO A 265 0.29 4.52 -19.21
C PRO A 265 0.46 4.11 -20.69
N TYR A 266 1.67 4.22 -21.25
CA TYR A 266 1.96 3.76 -22.60
C TYR A 266 1.94 2.22 -22.76
N LEU A 267 1.92 1.48 -21.65
CA LEU A 267 1.72 0.02 -21.59
C LEU A 267 0.24 -0.37 -21.61
N ASP A 268 -0.68 0.57 -21.34
CA ASP A 268 -2.11 0.30 -21.33
C ASP A 268 -2.57 -0.25 -22.69
N ARG A 269 -3.48 -1.22 -22.63
CA ARG A 269 -4.04 -1.93 -23.81
C ARG A 269 -3.03 -2.74 -24.63
N LYS A 270 -1.80 -2.89 -24.14
CA LYS A 270 -0.74 -3.72 -24.76
C LYS A 270 -0.28 -4.84 -23.85
N PHE A 271 -0.26 -4.58 -22.54
CA PHE A 271 0.14 -5.54 -21.52
C PHE A 271 -0.97 -5.66 -20.46
N VAL A 272 -1.21 -6.89 -20.01
CA VAL A 272 -2.22 -7.17 -18.98
C VAL A 272 -1.62 -6.86 -17.61
N ALA A 273 -2.15 -5.83 -16.93
CA ALA A 273 -1.96 -5.65 -15.51
C ALA A 273 -2.99 -6.48 -14.73
N PHE A 274 -2.54 -7.16 -13.68
CA PHE A 274 -3.38 -8.13 -12.96
C PHE A 274 -3.17 -8.13 -11.44
N GLY A 275 -2.35 -7.21 -10.91
CA GLY A 275 -2.14 -7.09 -9.49
C GLY A 275 -1.33 -5.86 -9.11
N GLN A 276 -0.96 -5.77 -7.85
CA GLN A 276 -0.11 -4.71 -7.32
C GLN A 276 0.76 -5.21 -6.16
N LEU A 277 1.90 -4.57 -5.98
CA LEU A 277 2.73 -4.72 -4.78
C LEU A 277 2.04 -4.03 -3.60
N ILE A 278 1.95 -4.73 -2.46
CA ILE A 278 1.29 -4.24 -1.25
C ILE A 278 2.26 -4.10 -0.06
N GLU A 279 3.31 -4.92 -0.02
CA GLU A 279 4.40 -4.87 0.96
C GLU A 279 5.76 -5.09 0.28
N GLY A 280 6.83 -4.54 0.86
CA GLY A 280 8.18 -4.66 0.32
C GLY A 280 8.65 -3.42 -0.46
N THR A 281 8.26 -2.23 -0.02
CA THR A 281 8.62 -0.96 -0.67
C THR A 281 10.13 -0.79 -0.77
N GLU A 282 10.85 -1.05 0.32
CA GLU A 282 12.30 -0.92 0.37
C GLU A 282 12.99 -2.01 -0.47
N VAL A 283 12.42 -3.21 -0.54
CA VAL A 283 12.94 -4.30 -1.41
C VAL A 283 12.88 -3.88 -2.88
N LEU A 284 11.73 -3.36 -3.32
CA LEU A 284 11.57 -2.87 -4.71
C LEU A 284 12.54 -1.71 -5.01
N LYS A 285 12.76 -0.81 -4.05
CA LYS A 285 13.71 0.30 -4.18
C LYS A 285 15.15 -0.19 -4.25
N GLN A 286 15.55 -1.16 -3.43
CA GLN A 286 16.88 -1.77 -3.50
C GLN A 286 17.11 -2.44 -4.86
N LEU A 287 16.12 -3.19 -5.37
CA LEU A 287 16.18 -3.77 -6.71
C LEU A 287 16.35 -2.70 -7.80
N GLU A 288 15.57 -1.62 -7.76
CA GLU A 288 15.67 -0.52 -8.74
C GLU A 288 17.05 0.16 -8.76
N LEU A 289 17.72 0.24 -7.61
CA LEU A 289 19.02 0.89 -7.46
C LEU A 289 20.20 0.00 -7.89
N VAL A 290 19.96 -1.28 -8.19
CA VAL A 290 20.99 -2.21 -8.66
C VAL A 290 21.67 -1.67 -9.93
N PRO A 291 23.02 -1.70 -10.00
CA PRO A 291 23.72 -1.31 -11.20
C PRO A 291 23.44 -2.29 -12.34
N THR A 292 23.29 -1.76 -13.55
CA THR A 292 22.91 -2.52 -14.75
C THR A 292 23.86 -2.26 -15.91
N GLU A 293 24.08 -3.27 -16.74
CA GLU A 293 24.69 -3.15 -18.06
C GLU A 293 23.62 -3.48 -19.11
N ASN A 294 23.28 -2.53 -20.00
CA ASN A 294 22.20 -2.68 -20.98
C ASN A 294 20.88 -3.18 -20.35
N GLU A 295 20.46 -2.55 -19.25
CA GLU A 295 19.28 -2.92 -18.44
C GLU A 295 19.37 -4.28 -17.74
N ARG A 296 20.43 -5.07 -17.96
CA ARG A 296 20.64 -6.32 -17.23
C ARG A 296 21.33 -6.04 -15.89
N PRO A 297 20.79 -6.52 -14.75
CA PRO A 297 21.46 -6.42 -13.47
C PRO A 297 22.87 -7.02 -13.50
N ILE A 298 23.85 -6.30 -12.96
CA ILE A 298 25.21 -6.80 -12.77
C ILE A 298 25.24 -7.84 -11.65
N PRO A 299 24.75 -7.54 -10.42
CA PRO A 299 24.55 -8.57 -9.40
C PRO A 299 23.30 -9.39 -9.71
N MET A 300 23.33 -10.66 -9.29
CA MET A 300 22.23 -11.59 -9.54
C MET A 300 21.08 -11.33 -8.57
N CYS A 301 19.98 -10.79 -9.08
CA CYS A 301 18.75 -10.57 -8.32
C CYS A 301 17.83 -11.80 -8.45
N ARG A 302 17.79 -12.66 -7.42
CA ARG A 302 17.09 -13.96 -7.46
C ARG A 302 15.87 -13.98 -6.56
N ILE A 303 14.82 -14.66 -7.01
CA ILE A 303 13.69 -15.10 -6.19
C ILE A 303 14.11 -16.40 -5.49
N THR A 304 14.45 -16.35 -4.20
CA THR A 304 14.90 -17.52 -3.44
C THR A 304 13.76 -18.39 -2.93
N ASP A 305 12.59 -17.80 -2.75
CA ASP A 305 11.37 -18.53 -2.41
C ASP A 305 10.14 -17.76 -2.89
N SER A 306 9.02 -18.45 -3.03
CA SER A 306 7.75 -17.88 -3.49
C SER A 306 6.59 -18.76 -3.07
N GLY A 307 5.40 -18.16 -2.92
CA GLY A 307 4.20 -18.94 -2.60
C GLY A 307 3.03 -18.11 -2.10
N ASP A 308 2.14 -18.80 -1.39
CA ASP A 308 1.02 -18.19 -0.67
C ASP A 308 1.54 -17.71 0.71
N PRO A 309 1.35 -16.44 1.11
CA PRO A 309 1.93 -15.90 2.35
C PRO A 309 1.27 -16.41 3.64
N TYR A 310 0.10 -17.05 3.52
CA TYR A 310 -0.73 -17.50 4.65
C TYR A 310 -1.09 -19.00 4.58
N ALA A 311 -0.34 -19.78 3.79
CA ALA A 311 -0.58 -21.22 3.62
C ALA A 311 0.27 -22.09 4.55
#